data_AF-C1J1H0-F1
#
_entry.id   AF-C1J1H0-F1
#
_cell.length_a   1.000
_cell.length_b   1.000
_cell.length_c   1.000
_cell.angle_alpha   90.00
_cell.angle_beta   90.00
_cell.angle_gamma   90.00
#
_symmetry.space_group_name_H-M   'P 1'
#
loop_
_entity.id
_entity.type
_entity.pdbx_description
1 polymer ?
#
loop_
_entity_poly.entity_id
_entity_poly.type
_entity_poly.pdbx_seq_one_letter_code
_entity_poly.pdbx_strand_id
1 'polypeptide(L)' 'LELNDLLFDHRPLELNDDDYQRVCQIPKRKGGNFRDLPGVRVRPDKKVEWDPEVPRQYLSSGKPLVPDYAMTFVNGSSS' A
#
# COMPACT_ATOMS: atom_id res chain seq x y z
N LEU A 1 -14.80 -36.32 6.32
CA LEU A 1 -14.43 -35.35 5.28
C LEU A 1 -13.76 -36.15 4.17
N GLU A 2 -14.38 -36.23 3.00
CA GLU A 2 -13.76 -36.91 1.85
C GLU A 2 -12.55 -36.11 1.37
N LEU A 3 -11.57 -36.76 0.73
CA LEU A 3 -10.34 -36.12 0.25
C LEU A 3 -10.59 -34.92 -0.69
N ASN A 4 -11.77 -34.88 -1.31
CA ASN A 4 -12.22 -33.85 -2.25
C ASN A 4 -12.59 -32.50 -1.59
N ASP A 5 -12.70 -32.44 -0.26
CA ASP A 5 -13.03 -31.21 0.49
C ASP A 5 -11.80 -30.52 1.11
N LEU A 6 -10.59 -31.00 0.84
CA LEU A 6 -9.37 -30.47 1.45
C LEU A 6 -8.76 -29.35 0.60
N LEU A 7 -8.62 -28.18 1.23
CA LEU A 7 -7.90 -27.04 0.67
C LEU A 7 -6.45 -27.03 1.17
N PHE A 8 -5.52 -27.37 0.28
CA PHE A 8 -4.08 -27.33 0.55
C PHE A 8 -3.51 -25.94 0.27
N ASP A 9 -2.46 -25.58 1.03
CA ASP A 9 -1.62 -24.41 0.80
C ASP A 9 -2.35 -23.05 0.70
N HIS A 10 -3.53 -22.92 1.31
CA HIS A 10 -4.23 -21.64 1.43
C HIS A 10 -3.58 -20.75 2.49
N ARG A 11 -2.36 -20.31 2.20
CA ARG A 11 -1.52 -19.51 3.07
C ARG A 11 -0.93 -18.36 2.27
N PRO A 12 -1.19 -17.11 2.66
CA PRO A 12 -0.51 -15.97 2.04
C PRO A 12 0.96 -15.92 2.48
N LEU A 13 1.73 -15.07 1.81
CA LEU A 13 3.00 -14.61 2.36
C LEU A 13 2.73 -13.92 3.71
N GLU A 14 3.49 -14.30 4.74
CA GLU A 14 3.52 -13.58 6.01
C GLU A 14 4.26 -12.25 5.81
N LEU A 15 3.49 -11.17 5.70
CA LEU A 15 4.05 -9.83 5.63
C LEU A 15 4.71 -9.48 6.97
N ASN A 16 5.83 -8.75 6.92
CA ASN A 16 6.35 -8.13 8.13
C ASN A 16 5.34 -7.10 8.68
N ASP A 17 5.51 -6.74 9.96
CA ASP A 17 4.58 -5.84 10.66
C ASP A 17 4.33 -4.52 9.91
N ASP A 18 5.36 -3.94 9.30
CA ASP A 18 5.22 -2.66 8.59
C ASP A 18 4.35 -2.81 7.34
N ASP A 19 4.60 -3.84 6.54
CA ASP A 19 3.84 -4.11 5.31
C ASP A 19 2.41 -4.54 5.61
N TYR A 20 2.20 -5.31 6.68
CA TYR A 20 0.87 -5.65 7.16
C TYR A 20 0.09 -4.39 7.55
N GLN A 21 0.68 -3.50 8.36
CA GLN A 21 0.06 -2.23 8.77
C GLN A 21 -0.29 -1.34 7.57
N ARG A 22 0.55 -1.29 6.52
CA ARG A 22 0.27 -0.56 5.28
C ARG A 22 -0.94 -1.15 4.54
N VAL A 23 -0.97 -2.46 4.35
CA VAL A 23 -2.06 -3.15 3.61
C VAL A 23 -3.40 -3.04 4.33
N CYS A 24 -3.40 -3.01 5.67
CA CYS A 24 -4.60 -2.78 6.46
C CYS A 24 -5.25 -1.40 6.19
N GLN A 25 -4.47 -0.40 5.80
CA GLN A 25 -4.95 0.96 5.53
C GLN A 25 -5.42 1.17 4.08
N ILE A 26 -5.18 0.21 3.18
CA ILE A 26 -5.65 0.32 1.79
C ILE A 26 -7.17 0.12 1.73
N PRO A 27 -7.92 1.04 1.08
CA PRO A 27 -9.36 0.92 0.92
C PRO A 27 -9.78 -0.39 0.25
N LYS A 28 -10.80 -1.06 0.80
CA LYS A 28 -11.34 -2.32 0.25
C LYS A 28 -12.35 -2.04 -0.87
N ARG A 29 -11.87 -1.47 -1.97
CA ARG A 29 -12.62 -1.20 -3.21
C ARG A 29 -11.77 -1.50 -4.43
N LYS A 30 -12.42 -1.71 -5.58
CA LYS A 30 -11.71 -1.87 -6.87
C LYS A 30 -10.77 -0.68 -7.09
N GLY A 31 -9.50 -0.97 -7.37
CA GLY A 31 -8.46 0.03 -7.62
C GLY A 31 -7.81 0.65 -6.37
N GLY A 32 -8.13 0.20 -5.16
CA GLY A 32 -7.47 0.67 -3.94
C GLY A 32 -5.96 0.40 -3.96
N ASN A 33 -5.15 1.44 -3.72
CA ASN A 33 -3.69 1.38 -3.79
C ASN A 33 -3.01 2.42 -2.87
N PHE A 34 -1.68 2.47 -2.87
CA PHE A 34 -0.91 3.35 -1.97
C PHE A 34 -1.19 4.85 -2.17
N ARG A 35 -1.69 5.27 -3.33
CA ARG A 35 -2.07 6.66 -3.60
C ARG A 35 -3.31 7.10 -2.81
N ASP A 36 -4.04 6.15 -2.23
CA ASP A 36 -5.14 6.41 -1.31
C ASP A 36 -4.65 6.59 0.14
N LEU A 37 -3.35 6.39 0.43
CA LEU A 37 -2.80 6.60 1.77
C LEU A 37 -2.64 8.10 2.06
N PRO A 38 -2.78 8.52 3.34
CA PRO A 38 -2.60 9.91 3.73
C PRO A 38 -1.24 10.49 3.35
N GLY A 39 -1.22 11.77 2.98
CA GLY A 39 0.00 12.48 2.58
C GLY A 39 0.43 12.23 1.14
N VAL A 40 -0.35 11.48 0.36
CA VAL A 40 -0.12 11.25 -1.06
C VAL A 40 -1.22 11.92 -1.86
N ARG A 41 -0.84 12.67 -2.90
CA ARG A 41 -1.78 13.20 -3.89
C ARG A 41 -1.32 12.88 -5.31
N VAL A 42 -2.28 12.83 -6.23
CA VAL A 42 -2.02 12.65 -7.66
C VAL A 42 -2.27 13.97 -8.37
N ARG A 43 -1.25 14.45 -9.08
CA ARG A 43 -1.32 15.67 -9.86
C ARG A 43 -2.15 15.53 -11.15
N PRO A 44 -2.50 16.66 -11.81
CA PRO A 44 -3.13 16.64 -13.13
C PRO A 44 -2.33 15.89 -14.21
N ASP A 45 -0.99 15.84 -14.10
CA ASP A 45 -0.11 15.08 -15.00
C ASP A 45 -0.03 13.57 -14.66
N LYS A 46 -0.92 13.08 -13.78
CA LYS A 46 -0.99 11.69 -13.28
C LYS A 46 0.26 11.22 -12.53
N LYS A 47 1.12 12.14 -12.09
CA LYS A 47 2.26 11.82 -11.21
C LYS A 47 1.87 11.93 -9.75
N VAL A 48 2.42 11.03 -8.96
CA VAL A 48 2.29 11.06 -7.51
C VAL A 48 3.25 12.08 -6.90
N GLU A 49 2.81 12.77 -5.86
CA GLU A 49 3.64 13.64 -5.03
C GLU A 49 3.19 13.64 -3.58
N TRP A 50 4.06 14.13 -2.69
CA TRP A 50 3.68 14.38 -1.31
C TRP A 50 2.71 15.55 -1.25
N ASP A 51 1.65 15.39 -0.46
CA ASP A 51 0.76 16.51 -0.15
C ASP A 51 1.47 17.49 0.79
N PRO A 52 1.69 18.76 0.40
CA PRO A 52 2.38 19.74 1.24
C PRO A 52 1.59 20.12 2.50
N GLU A 53 0.29 19.85 2.55
CA GLU A 53 -0.58 20.20 3.69
C GLU A 53 -0.68 19.05 4.71
N VAL A 54 -0.21 17.85 4.35
CA VAL A 54 -0.31 16.65 5.19
C VAL A 54 1.09 16.15 5.56
N PRO A 55 1.47 16.19 6.86
CA PRO A 55 2.75 15.67 7.30
C PRO A 55 2.94 14.20 6.92
N ARG A 56 4.20 13.81 6.68
CA ARG A 56 4.57 12.41 6.47
C ARG A 56 4.14 11.59 7.69
N GLN A 57 3.32 10.56 7.46
CA GLN A 57 2.93 9.62 8.50
C GLN A 57 3.98 8.52 8.65
N TYR A 58 4.18 8.09 9.89
CA TYR A 58 5.14 7.05 10.25
C TYR A 58 4.41 5.93 11.00
N LEU A 59 4.86 4.72 10.76
CA LEU A 59 4.41 3.52 11.46
C LEU A 59 4.98 3.51 12.89
N SER A 60 4.49 2.60 13.74
CA SER A 60 5.00 2.42 15.09
C SER A 60 6.49 2.05 15.14
N SER A 61 7.01 1.47 14.05
CA SER A 61 8.43 1.17 13.85
C SER A 61 9.30 2.40 13.56
N GLY A 62 8.71 3.57 13.34
CA GLY A 62 9.40 4.79 12.91
C GLY A 62 9.72 4.82 11.41
N LYS A 63 9.32 3.81 10.63
CA LYS A 63 9.43 3.83 9.16
C LYS A 63 8.26 4.61 8.54
N PRO A 64 8.43 5.21 7.35
CA PRO A 64 7.33 5.92 6.71
C PRO A 64 6.19 4.98 6.33
N LEU A 65 4.95 5.46 6.48
CA LEU A 65 3.75 4.75 6.04
C LEU A 65 3.82 4.47 4.54
N VAL A 66 4.17 5.48 3.75
CA VAL A 66 4.38 5.36 2.31
C VAL A 66 5.87 5.27 2.03
N PRO A 67 6.39 4.12 1.54
CA PRO A 67 7.80 3.97 1.21
C PRO A 67 8.23 4.90 0.07
N ASP A 68 9.44 5.46 0.15
CA ASP A 68 9.92 6.41 -0.86
C ASP A 68 10.06 5.78 -2.25
N TYR A 69 10.36 4.47 -2.33
CA TYR A 69 10.44 3.75 -3.61
C TYR A 69 9.10 3.75 -4.37
N ALA A 70 7.96 3.81 -3.67
CA ALA A 70 6.64 3.82 -4.29
C ALA A 70 6.37 5.13 -5.04
N MET A 71 7.00 6.23 -4.60
CA MET A 71 6.83 7.55 -5.21
C MET A 71 7.58 7.72 -6.53
N THR A 72 8.65 6.94 -6.73
CA THR A 72 9.52 7.04 -7.91
C THR A 72 9.34 5.89 -8.88
N PHE A 73 8.68 4.80 -8.47
CA PHE A 73 8.37 3.67 -9.34
C PHE A 73 7.65 4.14 -10.62
N VAL A 74 8.15 3.73 -11.78
CA VAL A 74 7.65 4.16 -13.11
C VAL A 74 7.55 5.70 -13.21
N ASN A 75 8.56 6.41 -12.71
CA ASN A 75 8.60 7.89 -12.68
C ASN A 75 7.40 8.51 -11.95
N GLY A 76 6.85 7.80 -10.96
CA GLY A 76 5.71 8.23 -10.15
C GLY A 76 4.36 8.17 -10.88
N SER A 77 4.30 7.58 -12.08
CA SER A 77 3.07 7.46 -12.85
C SER A 77 2.39 6.11 -12.66
N SER A 78 1.16 6.00 -13.18
CA SER A 78 0.46 4.75 -13.39
C SER A 78 0.06 4.68 -14.86
N SER A 79 0.10 3.49 -15.44
CA SER A 79 -0.52 3.22 -16.75
C SER A 79 -2.03 3.41 -16.69
#